data_AF-A1DKE3-F1
#
_entry.id   AF-A1DKE3-F1
#
_cell.length_a   1.000
_cell.length_b   1.000
_cell.length_c   1.000
_cell.angle_alpha   90.00
_cell.angle_beta   90.00
_cell.angle_gamma   90.00
#
_symmetry.space_group_name_H-M   'P 1'
#
loop_
_entity.id
_entity.type
_entity.pdbx_description
1 polymer ?
#
loop_
_entity_poly.entity_id
_entity_poly.type
_entity_poly.pdbx_seq_one_letter_code
_entity_poly.pdbx_strand_id
1 'polypeptide(L)'
;MSCWTLPSFVKRMKRDPTGRGCTHLGKDGVLRTLSGDYEVLDARGLNPEEIKQILDTMPPQMARMVQKEDFRDVDGTKVTSEEALFHPAPGILPTKPSEEEATERRRLVKQSQEAYLQAKREQCAELE
;
A
#
# COMPACT_ATOMS: atom_id res chain seq x y z
N MET A 1 -4.16 -16.58 -9.94
CA MET A 1 -3.83 -15.38 -9.14
C MET A 1 -4.13 -14.15 -9.99
N SER A 2 -5.23 -13.44 -9.74
CA SER A 2 -5.54 -12.21 -10.47
C SER A 2 -4.50 -11.16 -10.11
N CYS A 3 -3.54 -10.90 -11.00
CA CYS A 3 -2.59 -9.81 -10.79
C CYS A 3 -3.37 -8.50 -10.89
N TRP A 4 -3.46 -7.80 -9.77
CA TRP A 4 -4.05 -6.47 -9.74
C TRP A 4 -3.23 -5.56 -10.65
N THR A 5 -3.86 -5.06 -11.72
CA THR A 5 -3.19 -4.15 -12.65
C THR A 5 -3.34 -2.73 -12.14
N LEU A 6 -2.28 -2.20 -11.55
CA LEU A 6 -2.21 -0.80 -11.17
C LEU A 6 -2.25 0.10 -12.41
N PRO A 7 -2.90 1.28 -12.36
CA PRO A 7 -2.85 2.27 -13.43
C PRO A 7 -1.41 2.66 -13.80
N SER A 8 -1.20 3.08 -15.05
CA SER A 8 0.15 3.35 -15.60
C SER A 8 0.90 4.44 -14.84
N PHE A 9 0.19 5.44 -14.30
CA PHE A 9 0.79 6.51 -13.52
C PHE A 9 1.34 6.03 -12.17
N VAL A 10 0.71 5.03 -11.55
CA VAL A 10 1.21 4.41 -10.30
C VAL A 10 2.46 3.57 -10.56
N LYS A 11 2.60 3.00 -11.75
CA LYS A 11 3.79 2.22 -12.13
C LYS A 11 5.04 3.09 -12.33
N ARG A 12 4.87 4.39 -12.59
CA ARG A 12 5.98 5.34 -12.80
C ARG A 12 6.51 5.97 -11.52
N MET A 13 5.82 5.80 -10.40
CA MET A 13 6.26 6.33 -9.11
C MET A 13 7.43 5.54 -8.55
N LYS A 14 8.33 6.22 -7.82
CA LYS A 14 9.44 5.56 -7.13
C LYS A 14 8.89 4.61 -6.07
N ARG A 15 9.52 3.45 -5.94
CA ARG A 15 9.17 2.43 -4.94
C ARG A 15 10.39 2.08 -4.11
N ASP A 16 10.13 1.52 -2.94
CA ASP A 16 11.16 0.98 -2.10
C ASP A 16 11.90 -0.15 -2.85
N PRO A 17 13.23 -0.02 -3.08
CA PRO A 17 14.01 -1.05 -3.76
C PRO A 17 14.05 -2.37 -3.00
N THR A 18 13.80 -2.35 -1.69
CA THR A 18 13.74 -3.56 -0.86
C THR A 18 12.41 -4.32 -1.00
N GLY A 19 11.41 -3.71 -1.67
CA GLY A 19 10.07 -4.26 -1.83
C GLY A 19 9.23 -4.30 -0.55
N ARG A 20 9.70 -3.69 0.55
CA ARG A 20 8.99 -3.64 1.84
C ARG A 20 8.07 -2.45 1.98
N GLY A 21 8.17 -1.50 1.06
CA GLY A 21 7.31 -0.34 0.97
C GLY A 21 5.88 -0.66 0.56
N CYS A 22 5.01 0.34 0.69
CA CYS A 22 3.61 0.25 0.27
C CYS A 22 3.18 1.49 -0.52
N THR A 23 2.05 1.36 -1.23
CA THR A 23 1.39 2.50 -1.87
C THR A 23 0.15 2.84 -1.07
N HIS A 24 0.00 4.12 -0.70
CA HIS A 24 -1.09 4.61 0.14
C HIS A 24 -1.79 5.78 -0.55
N LEU A 25 -3.12 5.69 -0.66
CA LEU A 25 -3.95 6.79 -1.13
C LEU A 25 -4.47 7.54 0.10
N GLY A 26 -3.97 8.76 0.32
CA GLY A 26 -4.43 9.60 1.41
C GLY A 26 -5.81 10.21 1.14
N LYS A 27 -6.55 10.54 2.20
CA LYS A 27 -7.86 11.22 2.11
C LYS A 27 -7.78 12.63 1.49
N ASP A 28 -6.58 13.14 1.33
CA ASP A 28 -6.25 14.38 0.63
C ASP A 28 -6.13 14.22 -0.89
N GLY A 29 -6.33 13.00 -1.41
CA GLY A 29 -6.28 12.71 -2.85
C GLY A 29 -4.86 12.55 -3.39
N VAL A 30 -3.87 12.50 -2.49
CA VAL A 30 -2.47 12.32 -2.86
C VAL A 30 -2.11 10.85 -2.70
N LEU A 31 -1.59 10.28 -3.79
CA LEU A 31 -1.00 8.95 -3.78
C LEU A 31 0.45 9.05 -3.33
N ARG A 32 0.82 8.28 -2.31
CA ARG A 32 2.16 8.24 -1.74
C ARG A 32 2.74 6.84 -1.82
N THR A 33 4.02 6.73 -2.12
CA THR A 33 4.78 5.50 -1.91
C THR A 33 5.61 5.65 -0.65
N LEU A 34 5.48 4.68 0.24
CA LEU A 34 6.20 4.64 1.51
C LEU A 34 7.31 3.61 1.44
N SER A 35 8.43 3.86 2.12
CA SER A 35 9.44 2.84 2.41
C SER A 35 8.94 1.85 3.47
N GLY A 36 9.68 0.76 3.68
CA GLY A 36 9.42 -0.14 4.81
C GLY A 36 9.47 0.54 6.19
N ASP A 37 10.06 1.73 6.29
CA ASP A 37 10.16 2.52 7.52
C ASP A 37 9.07 3.59 7.65
N TYR A 38 8.08 3.60 6.75
CA TYR A 38 6.97 4.56 6.66
C TYR A 38 7.40 5.97 6.20
N GLU A 39 8.57 6.10 5.60
CA GLU A 39 9.04 7.36 5.00
C GLU A 39 8.47 7.54 3.59
N VAL A 40 8.03 8.75 3.25
CA VAL A 40 7.49 9.04 1.91
C VAL A 40 8.63 9.10 0.90
N LEU A 41 8.60 8.19 -0.08
CA LEU A 41 9.58 8.10 -1.16
C LEU A 41 9.18 8.91 -2.39
N ASP A 42 7.88 8.92 -2.69
CA ASP A 42 7.30 9.65 -3.81
C ASP A 42 5.86 10.03 -3.49
N ALA A 43 5.41 11.15 -4.01
CA ALA A 43 4.08 11.69 -3.79
C ALA A 43 3.54 12.29 -5.08
N ARG A 44 2.29 12.00 -5.40
CA ARG A 44 1.59 12.52 -6.57
C ARG A 44 0.16 12.88 -6.20
N GLY A 45 -0.18 14.15 -6.36
CA GLY A 45 -1.57 14.61 -6.36
C GLY A 45 -2.32 13.99 -7.53
N LEU A 46 -3.45 13.33 -7.24
CA LEU A 46 -4.32 12.75 -8.26
C LEU A 46 -5.53 13.64 -8.46
N ASN A 47 -6.00 13.71 -9.71
CA ASN A 47 -7.29 14.35 -9.99
C ASN A 47 -8.45 13.39 -9.60
N PRO A 48 -9.69 13.90 -9.48
CA PRO A 48 -10.84 13.08 -9.10
C PRO A 48 -11.08 11.85 -10.01
N GLU A 49 -10.77 11.96 -11.30
CA GLU A 49 -10.91 10.85 -12.25
C GLU A 49 -9.87 9.75 -12.00
N GLU A 50 -8.61 10.12 -11.74
CA GLU A 50 -7.51 9.21 -11.40
C GLU A 50 -7.77 8.51 -10.06
N ILE A 51 -8.31 9.24 -9.07
CA ILE A 51 -8.73 8.68 -7.77
C ILE A 51 -9.80 7.62 -8.01
N LYS A 52 -10.83 7.93 -8.79
CA LYS A 52 -11.87 6.97 -9.16
C LYS A 52 -11.30 5.74 -9.86
N GLN A 53 -10.36 5.90 -10.79
CA GLN A 53 -9.69 4.78 -11.46
C GLN A 53 -8.96 3.85 -10.49
N ILE A 54 -8.28 4.39 -9.48
CA ILE A 54 -7.66 3.58 -8.43
C ILE A 54 -8.73 2.81 -7.64
N LEU A 55 -9.77 3.49 -7.18
CA LEU A 55 -10.83 2.88 -6.38
C LEU A 55 -11.59 1.78 -7.12
N ASP A 56 -11.76 1.92 -8.44
CA ASP A 56 -12.45 0.94 -9.26
C ASP A 56 -11.55 -0.27 -9.63
N THR A 57 -10.23 -0.10 -9.60
CA THR A 57 -9.29 -1.20 -9.86
C THR A 57 -8.92 -1.99 -8.61
N MET A 58 -9.26 -1.51 -7.41
CA MET A 58 -8.93 -2.16 -6.14
C MET A 58 -9.55 -3.57 -6.04
N PRO A 59 -8.80 -4.55 -5.50
CA PRO A 59 -9.34 -5.87 -5.20
C PRO A 59 -10.50 -5.78 -4.21
N PRO A 60 -11.50 -6.69 -4.27
CA PRO A 60 -12.67 -6.66 -3.38
C PRO A 60 -12.33 -6.63 -1.89
N GLN A 61 -11.21 -7.26 -1.50
CA GLN A 61 -10.72 -7.29 -0.12
C GLN A 61 -10.32 -5.90 0.38
N MET A 62 -9.66 -5.11 -0.49
CA MET A 62 -9.24 -3.74 -0.17
C MET A 62 -10.38 -2.75 -0.36
N ALA A 63 -11.22 -2.93 -1.38
CA ALA A 63 -12.38 -2.08 -1.62
C ALA A 63 -13.36 -2.06 -0.43
N ARG A 64 -13.41 -3.12 0.40
CA ARG A 64 -14.19 -3.15 1.65
C ARG A 64 -13.59 -2.33 2.78
N MET A 65 -12.27 -2.09 2.76
CA MET A 65 -11.57 -1.31 3.78
C MET A 65 -11.52 0.18 3.45
N VAL A 66 -11.92 0.57 2.23
CA VAL A 66 -11.89 1.95 1.74
C VAL A 66 -13.32 2.46 1.60
N GLN A 67 -13.61 3.60 2.23
CA GLN A 67 -14.89 4.29 2.06
C GLN A 67 -14.79 5.19 0.83
N LYS A 68 -15.51 4.85 -0.25
CA LYS A 68 -15.46 5.62 -1.51
C LYS A 68 -16.01 7.04 -1.32
N GLU A 69 -16.88 7.23 -0.34
CA GLU A 69 -17.48 8.50 0.05
C GLU A 69 -16.44 9.52 0.52
N ASP A 70 -15.36 9.07 1.16
CA ASP A 70 -14.26 9.92 1.61
C ASP A 70 -13.55 10.65 0.45
N PHE A 71 -13.76 10.21 -0.80
CA PHE A 71 -13.05 10.69 -1.99
C PHE A 71 -13.93 11.43 -3.00
N ARG A 72 -15.22 11.64 -2.72
CA ARG A 72 -16.19 12.15 -3.71
C ARG A 72 -15.85 13.55 -4.25
N ASP A 73 -15.30 14.41 -3.40
CA ASP A 73 -14.99 15.81 -3.73
C ASP A 73 -13.50 16.15 -3.51
N VAL A 74 -12.67 15.11 -3.49
CA VAL A 74 -11.23 15.24 -3.19
C VAL A 74 -10.46 15.42 -4.49
N ASP A 75 -9.65 16.47 -4.54
CA ASP A 75 -8.75 16.76 -5.66
C ASP A 75 -7.33 16.98 -5.13
N GLY A 76 -6.51 15.93 -5.27
CA GLY A 76 -5.12 15.93 -4.81
C GLY A 76 -4.21 16.81 -5.66
N THR A 77 -4.62 17.24 -6.86
CA THR A 77 -3.82 18.17 -7.67
C THR A 77 -3.70 19.56 -7.05
N LYS A 78 -4.59 19.89 -6.12
CA LYS A 78 -4.54 21.12 -5.32
C LYS A 78 -3.49 21.07 -4.21
N VAL A 79 -2.96 19.90 -3.89
CA VAL A 79 -1.87 19.74 -2.92
C VAL A 79 -0.54 19.98 -3.63
N THR A 80 -0.09 21.22 -3.62
CA THR A 80 1.10 21.66 -4.38
C THR A 80 2.33 21.89 -3.53
N SER A 81 2.19 22.04 -2.21
CA SER A 81 3.34 22.24 -1.33
C SER A 81 4.07 20.92 -1.08
N GLU A 82 5.40 20.96 -1.19
CA GLU A 82 6.27 19.82 -0.89
C GLU A 82 6.04 19.29 0.54
N GLU A 83 5.83 20.20 1.48
CA GLU A 83 5.49 19.84 2.86
C GLU A 83 4.18 19.07 2.95
N ALA A 84 3.11 19.46 2.26
CA ALA A 84 1.86 18.69 2.30
C ALA A 84 1.98 17.34 1.55
N LEU A 85 2.85 17.26 0.55
CA LEU A 85 3.09 16.03 -0.21
C LEU A 85 3.89 15.00 0.61
N PHE A 86 4.98 15.41 1.27
CA PHE A 86 5.90 14.52 1.98
C PHE A 86 5.68 14.47 3.50
N HIS A 87 5.07 15.49 4.09
CA HIS A 87 4.73 15.60 5.51
C HIS A 87 3.24 15.92 5.70
N PRO A 88 2.34 15.00 5.31
CA PRO A 88 0.91 15.22 5.44
C PRO A 88 0.48 15.34 6.91
N ALA A 89 -0.69 15.94 7.11
CA ALA A 89 -1.29 16.09 8.42
C ALA A 89 -1.42 14.74 9.16
N PRO A 90 -1.29 14.74 10.50
CA PRO A 90 -1.43 13.52 11.30
C PRO A 90 -2.80 12.85 11.04
N GLY A 91 -2.78 11.54 10.79
CA GLY A 91 -3.97 10.75 10.46
C GLY A 91 -4.19 10.50 8.96
N ILE A 92 -3.43 11.14 8.06
CA ILE A 92 -3.47 10.84 6.62
C ILE A 92 -2.63 9.62 6.28
N LEU A 93 -1.45 9.47 6.89
CA LEU A 93 -0.59 8.30 6.69
C LEU A 93 -0.99 7.14 7.60
N PRO A 94 -0.76 5.88 7.16
CA PRO A 94 -0.92 4.73 8.03
C PRO A 94 0.03 4.87 9.24
N THR A 95 -0.49 4.57 10.43
CA THR A 95 0.30 4.60 11.66
C THR A 95 1.43 3.57 11.57
N LYS A 96 2.67 4.03 11.79
CA LYS A 96 3.81 3.14 11.92
C LYS A 96 3.59 2.24 13.16
N PRO A 97 3.61 0.91 13.01
CA PRO A 97 3.49 0.00 14.16
C PRO A 97 4.67 0.21 15.10
N SER A 98 4.46 -0.08 16.40
CA SER A 98 5.56 -0.03 17.36
C SER A 98 6.66 -1.03 16.98
N GLU A 99 7.88 -0.85 17.50
CA GLU A 99 8.98 -1.77 17.20
C GLU A 99 8.65 -3.20 17.67
N GLU A 100 7.95 -3.33 18.80
CA GLU A 100 7.47 -4.59 19.34
C GLU A 100 6.44 -5.24 18.40
N GLU A 101 5.41 -4.49 17.97
CA GLU A 101 4.42 -5.00 17.02
C GLU A 101 5.05 -5.39 15.68
N ALA A 102 6.03 -4.62 15.21
CA ALA A 102 6.75 -4.90 13.97
C ALA A 102 7.61 -6.18 14.09
N THR A 103 8.25 -6.42 15.24
CA THR A 103 9.02 -7.65 15.49
C THR A 103 8.12 -8.87 15.59
N GLU A 104 7.00 -8.78 16.30
CA GLU A 104 6.00 -9.84 16.38
C GLU A 104 5.41 -10.18 15.01
N ARG A 105 5.00 -9.16 14.23
CA ARG A 105 4.50 -9.39 12.87
C ARG A 105 5.56 -10.08 11.99
N ARG A 106 6.83 -9.70 12.10
CA ARG A 106 7.93 -10.37 11.37
C ARG A 106 8.09 -11.83 11.78
N ARG A 107 7.97 -12.14 13.08
CA ARG A 107 8.01 -13.52 13.60
C ARG A 107 6.87 -14.36 13.04
N LEU A 108 5.64 -13.85 13.10
CA LEU A 108 4.45 -14.54 12.60
C LEU A 108 4.52 -14.82 11.09
N VAL A 109 4.96 -13.83 10.29
CA VAL A 109 5.15 -14.01 8.84
C VAL A 109 6.21 -15.08 8.57
N LYS A 110 7.33 -15.06 9.31
CA LYS A 110 8.40 -16.05 9.15
C LYS A 110 7.91 -17.46 9.50
N GLN A 111 7.20 -17.63 10.62
CA GLN A 111 6.60 -18.91 11.01
C GLN A 111 5.59 -19.42 9.97
N SER A 112 4.73 -18.54 9.46
CA SER A 112 3.77 -18.90 8.42
C SER A 112 4.46 -19.33 7.12
N GLN A 113 5.54 -18.65 6.74
CA GLN A 113 6.31 -18.98 5.54
C GLN A 113 7.03 -20.33 5.70
N GLU A 114 7.63 -20.59 6.86
CA GLU A 114 8.27 -21.87 7.18
C GLU A 114 7.27 -23.02 7.16
N ALA A 115 6.11 -22.85 7.80
CA ALA A 115 5.03 -23.84 7.79
C ALA A 115 4.52 -24.15 6.38
N TYR A 116 4.34 -23.13 5.53
CA TYR A 116 3.96 -23.31 4.13
C TYR A 116 5.03 -24.09 3.34
N LEU A 117 6.31 -23.76 3.52
CA LEU A 117 7.42 -24.46 2.85
C LEU A 117 7.53 -25.90 3.31
N GLN A 118 7.28 -26.17 4.59
CA GLN A 118 7.27 -27.53 5.14
C GLN A 118 6.10 -28.34 4.58
N ALA A 119 4.88 -27.83 4.63
CA ALA A 119 3.71 -28.51 4.06
C ALA A 119 3.89 -28.80 2.56
N LYS A 120 4.49 -27.87 1.81
CA LYS A 120 4.80 -28.07 0.40
C LYS A 120 5.85 -29.16 0.17
N ARG A 121 6.85 -29.28 1.05
CA ARG A 121 7.86 -30.35 0.99
C ARG A 121 7.25 -31.72 1.28
N GLU A 122 6.40 -31.81 2.30
CA GLU A 122 5.67 -33.03 2.66
C GLU A 122 4.76 -33.48 1.51
N GLN A 123 4.00 -32.57 0.91
CA GLN A 123 3.19 -32.86 -0.28
C GLN A 123 4.00 -33.35 -1.49
N CYS A 124 5.22 -32.85 -1.69
CA CYS A 124 6.09 -33.35 -2.77
C CYS A 124 6.66 -34.74 -2.47
N ALA A 125 6.93 -35.07 -1.20
CA ALA A 125 7.46 -36.37 -0.80
C ALA A 125 6.40 -37.49 -0.83
N GLU A 126 5.12 -37.17 -0.66
CA GLU A 126 4.01 -38.14 -0.76
C GLU A 126 3.65 -38.52 -2.21
N LEU A 127 4.19 -37.80 -3.20
CA LEU A 127 3.95 -38.02 -4.63
C LEU A 127 5.06 -38.84 -5.32
N GLU A 128 6.11 -39.23 -4.59
CA GLU A 128 7.21 -40.10 -5.03
C GLU A 128 7.05 -41.53 -4.49
#